data_AF-A0A1G1M8S5-F1
#
_entry.id   AF-A0A1G1M8S5-F1
#
_cell.length_a   1.000
_cell.length_b   1.000
_cell.length_c   1.000
_cell.angle_alpha   90.00
_cell.angle_beta   90.00
_cell.angle_gamma   90.00
#
_symmetry.space_group_name_H-M   'P 1'
#
loop_
_entity.id
_entity.type
_entity.pdbx_description
1 polymer ?
#
loop_
_entity_poly.entity_id
_entity_poly.type
_entity_poly.pdbx_seq_one_letter_code
_entity_poly.pdbx_strand_id
1 'polypeptide(L)' 'MTQRNPQLSTYEASLKYDISTRHFRHLLEEKKLLEGQRHKISESKEIWIIEESSIIRYLKNRPKPGPRPKT' A
#
# COMPACT_ATOMS: atom_id res chain seq x y z
N MET A 1 21.24 -12.28 9.76
CA MET A 1 19.98 -12.76 9.14
C MET A 1 19.31 -11.60 8.47
N THR A 2 19.43 -11.46 7.15
CA THR A 2 18.82 -10.37 6.40
C THR A 2 17.32 -10.61 6.37
N GLN A 3 16.56 -9.88 7.19
CA GLN A 3 15.09 -9.90 7.09
C GLN A 3 14.75 -9.44 5.67
N ARG A 4 14.35 -10.37 4.80
CA ARG A 4 13.74 -10.01 3.53
C ARG A 4 12.41 -9.34 3.89
N ASN A 5 12.38 -8.02 3.89
CA ASN A 5 11.11 -7.31 3.92
C ASN A 5 10.30 -7.80 2.73
N PRO A 6 9.10 -8.39 2.95
CA PRO A 6 8.30 -8.87 1.84
C PRO A 6 7.93 -7.68 0.96
N GLN A 7 8.19 -7.81 -0.33
CA GLN A 7 7.71 -6.87 -1.35
C GLN A 7 6.47 -7.49 -1.99
N LEU A 8 5.39 -6.72 -2.07
CA LEU A 8 4.11 -7.17 -2.61
C LEU A 8 3.70 -6.26 -3.77
N SER A 9 3.17 -6.85 -4.83
CA SER A 9 2.48 -6.05 -5.84
C SER A 9 1.23 -5.40 -5.25
N THR A 10 0.79 -4.30 -5.85
CA THR A 10 -0.51 -3.66 -5.49
C THR A 10 -1.68 -4.64 -5.49
N TYR A 11 -1.65 -5.66 -6.37
CA TYR A 11 -2.67 -6.70 -6.43
C TYR A 11 -2.60 -7.66 -5.22
N GLU A 12 -1.41 -8.19 -4.93
CA GLU A 12 -1.21 -9.06 -3.76
C GLU A 12 -1.51 -8.35 -2.44
N ALA A 13 -1.07 -7.09 -2.32
CA ALA A 13 -1.39 -6.23 -1.18
C ALA A 13 -2.90 -6.01 -1.05
N SER A 14 -3.60 -5.87 -2.18
CA SER A 14 -5.06 -5.72 -2.21
C SER A 14 -5.78 -6.95 -1.65
N LEU A 15 -5.37 -8.14 -2.07
CA LEU A 15 -5.91 -9.39 -1.56
C LEU A 15 -5.59 -9.60 -0.07
N LYS A 16 -4.38 -9.24 0.36
CA LYS A 16 -3.91 -9.49 1.73
C LYS A 16 -4.49 -8.53 2.77
N TYR A 17 -4.67 -7.26 2.41
CA TYR A 17 -5.10 -6.21 3.35
C TYR A 17 -6.52 -5.71 3.12
N ASP A 18 -7.26 -6.31 2.17
CA ASP A 18 -8.63 -5.94 1.81
C ASP A 18 -8.77 -4.43 1.49
N ILE A 19 -7.79 -3.89 0.76
CA ILE A 19 -7.75 -2.50 0.33
C ILE A 19 -7.66 -2.48 -1.19
N SER A 20 -8.47 -1.66 -1.86
CA SER A 20 -8.44 -1.60 -3.32
C SER A 20 -7.07 -1.21 -3.89
N THR A 21 -6.70 -1.81 -5.02
CA THR A 21 -5.48 -1.46 -5.77
C THR A 21 -5.41 0.03 -6.11
N ARG A 22 -6.56 0.65 -6.41
CA ARG A 22 -6.69 2.10 -6.65
C ARG A 22 -6.30 2.91 -5.41
N HIS A 23 -6.75 2.48 -4.23
CA HIS A 23 -6.39 3.16 -2.99
C HIS A 23 -4.89 3.04 -2.71
N PHE A 24 -4.29 1.87 -2.93
CA PHE A 24 -2.84 1.72 -2.83
C PHE A 24 -2.08 2.65 -3.78
N ARG A 25 -2.51 2.76 -5.05
CA ARG A 25 -1.92 3.71 -6.01
C ARG A 25 -1.99 5.15 -5.51
N HIS A 26 -3.16 5.57 -5.01
CA HIS A 26 -3.33 6.90 -4.43
C HIS A 26 -2.40 7.14 -3.22
N LEU A 27 -2.20 6.14 -2.36
CA LEU A 27 -1.28 6.22 -1.23
C LEU A 27 0.19 6.31 -1.65
N LEU A 28 0.58 5.67 -2.76
CA LEU A 28 1.94 5.70 -3.32
C LEU A 28 2.23 7.00 -4.09
N GLU A 29 1.32 7.42 -4.97
CA GLU A 29 1.53 8.53 -5.89
C GLU A 29 1.21 9.88 -5.28
N GLU A 30 0.01 10.02 -4.72
CA GLU A 30 -0.51 11.33 -4.31
C GLU A 30 -0.09 11.65 -2.89
N LYS A 31 -0.26 10.68 -1.98
CA LYS A 31 0.00 10.91 -0.55
C LYS A 31 1.43 10.57 -0.14
N LYS A 32 2.17 9.80 -0.94
CA LYS A 32 3.52 9.30 -0.63
C LYS A 32 3.62 8.70 0.79
N LEU A 33 2.55 8.03 1.22
CA LEU A 33 2.43 7.43 2.56
C LEU A 33 2.93 5.98 2.59
N LEU A 34 3.13 5.39 1.41
CA LEU A 34 3.67 4.05 1.26
C LEU A 34 5.00 4.11 0.50
N GLU A 35 5.91 3.22 0.89
CA GLU A 35 7.19 3.02 0.23
C GLU A 35 7.03 1.92 -0.82
N GLY A 36 7.38 2.25 -2.07
CA GLY A 36 7.23 1.33 -3.19
C GLY A 36 7.87 1.86 -4.47
N GLN A 37 8.06 0.98 -5.43
CA GLN A 37 8.69 1.25 -6.71
C GLN A 37 7.77 0.83 -7.86
N ARG A 38 7.80 1.60 -8.95
CA ARG A 38 7.16 1.20 -10.21
C ARG A 38 8.09 0.29 -10.97
N HIS A 39 7.58 -0.88 -11.33
CA HIS A 39 8.23 -1.80 -12.24
C HIS A 39 7.47 -1.86 -13.54
N LYS A 40 8.19 -1.60 -14.63
CA LYS A 40 7.66 -1.74 -15.98
C LYS A 40 7.73 -3.21 -16.37
N ILE A 41 6.57 -3.82 -16.67
CA ILE A 41 6.48 -5.22 -17.12
C ILE A 41 6.57 -5.26 -18.66
N SER A 42 5.94 -4.29 -19.32
CA SER A 42 6.00 -4.13 -20.77
C SER A 42 5.93 -2.65 -21.14
N GLU A 43 6.10 -2.33 -22.42
CA GLU A 43 6.07 -0.94 -22.92
C GLU A 43 4.83 -0.15 -22.46
N SER A 44 3.69 -0.85 -22.32
CA SER A 44 2.39 -0.30 -21.94
C SER A 44 1.88 -0.74 -20.56
N LYS A 45 2.60 -1.60 -19.83
CA LYS A 45 2.16 -2.12 -18.52
C LYS A 45 3.18 -1.86 -17.43
N GLU A 46 2.71 -1.24 -16.37
CA GLU A 46 3.46 -0.97 -15.14
C GLU A 46 2.72 -1.55 -13.95
N ILE A 47 3.49 -2.11 -13.02
CA ILE A 47 2.99 -2.52 -11.71
C ILE A 47 3.73 -1.77 -10.62
N TRP A 48 3.03 -1.62 -9.51
CA TRP A 48 3.60 -1.09 -8.29
C TRP A 48 3.97 -2.24 -7.37
N ILE A 49 5.23 -2.26 -6.96
CA ILE A 49 5.75 -3.11 -5.91
C ILE A 49 5.87 -2.26 -4.65
N ILE A 50 5.24 -2.69 -3.57
CA ILE A 50 5.13 -1.98 -2.29
C ILE A 50 5.90 -2.77 -1.25
N GLU A 51 6.60 -2.08 -0.36
CA GLU A 51 7.15 -2.70 0.83
C GLU A 51 6.04 -3.02 1.84
N GLU A 52 5.91 -4.29 2.22
CA GLU A 52 4.88 -4.74 3.17
C GLU A 52 5.02 -4.03 4.54
N SER A 53 6.25 -3.79 4.98
CA SER A 53 6.58 -3.05 6.20
C SER A 53 5.95 -1.66 6.22
N SER A 54 5.93 -0.97 5.09
CA SER A 54 5.34 0.36 4.93
C SER A 54 3.81 0.31 5.03
N ILE A 55 3.18 -0.71 4.44
CA ILE A 55 1.73 -0.95 4.58
C ILE A 55 1.38 -1.18 6.05
N ILE A 56 2.12 -2.04 6.74
CA ILE A 56 1.89 -2.32 8.16
C ILE A 56 2.03 -1.03 9.00
N ARG A 57 3.05 -0.21 8.73
CA ARG A 57 3.25 1.07 9.42
C ARG A 57 2.08 2.03 9.17
N TYR A 58 1.63 2.13 7.92
CA TYR A 58 0.48 2.95 7.54
C TYR A 58 -0.80 2.50 8.26
N LEU A 59 -1.08 1.19 8.29
CA LEU A 59 -2.27 0.64 8.94
C LEU A 59 -2.25 0.84 10.46
N LYS A 60 -1.08 0.70 11.11
CA LYS A 60 -0.92 0.96 12.54
C LYS A 60 -1.14 2.42 12.90
N ASN A 61 -0.66 3.34 12.06
CA ASN A 61 -0.76 4.78 12.28
C ASN A 61 -2.01 5.40 11.67
N ARG A 62 -2.91 4.61 11.07
CA ARG A 62 -4.12 5.11 10.45
C ARG A 62 -4.97 5.77 11.55
N PRO A 63 -5.31 7.07 11.42
CA PRO A 63 -6.19 7.71 12.38
C PRO A 63 -7.48 6.89 12.41
N LYS A 64 -7.81 6.35 13.58
CA LYS A 64 -9.11 5.67 13.77
C LYS A 64 -10.17 6.71 13.44
N PRO A 65 -11.22 6.35 12.66
CA PRO A 65 -12.35 7.25 12.50
C PRO A 65 -12.79 7.66 13.90
N GLY A 66 -12.86 8.98 14.14
CA GLY A 66 -13.31 9.51 15.41
C GLY A 66 -14.67 8.90 15.78
N PRO A 67 -15.03 8.90 17.08
CA PRO A 67 -16.35 8.44 17.48
C PRO A 67 -17.40 9.11 16.60
N ARG A 68 -18.31 8.31 16.01
CA ARG A 68 -19.45 8.86 15.26
C ARG A 68 -20.12 9.88 16.18
N PRO A 69 -20.34 11.14 15.72
CA PRO A 69 -21.08 12.09 16.53
C PRO A 69 -22.42 11.46 16.92
N LYS A 70 -22.72 11.45 18.22
CA LYS A 70 -24.04 11.06 18.71
C LYS A 70 -24.99 12.17 18.31
N THR A 71 -25.77 11.94 17.25
CA THR A 71 -27.01 12.67 16.99
C THR A 71 -28.05 12.32 18.04
#